data_AF-A0A820WI45-F1
#
_entry.id   AF-A0A820WI45-F1
#
_cell.length_a   1.000
_cell.length_b   1.000
_cell.length_c   1.000
_cell.angle_alpha   90.00
_cell.angle_beta   90.00
_cell.angle_gamma   90.00
#
_symmetry.space_group_name_H-M   'P 1'
#
loop_
_entity.id
_entity.type
_entity.pdbx_description
1 polymer ?
#
loop_
_entity_poly.entity_id
_entity_poly.type
_entity_poly.pdbx_seq_one_letter_code
_entity_poly.pdbx_strand_id
1 'polypeptide(L)'
;MSSNLEHNLGIFITNKDRSNTTVKMTDYQIISNQSITNDNSAQTDRHFDMRDRATFIREHHRYLKRKKNERYCGGYCCFVCCSPLGIIIAIFTAILVAAAIAAMLLALVTSQKIVITTTSMTTTTTTMTTTTTTTATTTMPCISVGINGLNIPICATWNQTGITVAGNQNTAAGSNLASLAYPIDIFVDNNYTLFVADGNNNRIVMYYENAASGILVAGTSTGSGSSQLNQPKGISVDQTGAVVVGDTSNYRIQKFPYGSMVATTVTANSGSSPLGITRDLHTDCNDDIYVTDSDNNRVVMFYQSSSIGVVVAGNNGAGSAANQFSTPYGSFIDQNGTLYVADYGNHRVQMWPAGATSGITVAGITGSYGSSLMHLNYPDAVIVDNNGYIYIADSVNNRIMKWTTNYTIGGVCVVGCTTIAGSSPTHLNSPRDIRFDPSGNIYVSDQGNNRIQKFMIELPASSCPISG
;
A
#
# COMPACT_ATOMS: atom_id res chain seq x y z
N MET A 1 -4.27 49.43 -23.31
CA MET A 1 -5.06 50.52 -23.94
C MET A 1 -5.72 49.95 -25.18
N SER A 2 -7.07 50.04 -25.25
CA SER A 2 -8.04 49.81 -26.36
C SER A 2 -7.68 48.81 -27.47
N SER A 3 -8.50 47.80 -27.79
CA SER A 3 -9.83 47.92 -28.44
C SER A 3 -10.35 46.47 -28.65
N ASN A 4 -11.52 46.08 -28.13
CA ASN A 4 -12.93 46.25 -28.56
C ASN A 4 -13.50 45.05 -29.36
N LEU A 5 -14.77 44.78 -29.02
CA LEU A 5 -15.80 43.94 -29.65
C LEU A 5 -15.77 42.43 -29.40
N GLU A 6 -16.89 41.73 -29.17
CA GLU A 6 -18.18 41.92 -28.48
C GLU A 6 -18.97 40.62 -28.71
N HIS A 7 -19.72 40.17 -27.69
CA HIS A 7 -20.99 39.40 -27.70
C HIS A 7 -21.23 38.22 -28.66
N ASN A 8 -21.54 37.04 -28.10
CA ASN A 8 -22.96 36.70 -27.85
C ASN A 8 -23.15 35.48 -26.93
N LEU A 9 -24.03 35.66 -25.93
CA LEU A 9 -24.69 34.64 -25.13
C LEU A 9 -25.84 34.00 -25.94
N GLY A 10 -26.13 32.73 -25.68
CA GLY A 10 -27.36 32.08 -26.12
C GLY A 10 -27.64 30.81 -25.33
N ILE A 11 -28.41 30.94 -24.24
CA ILE A 11 -29.06 29.84 -23.51
C ILE A 11 -30.38 29.52 -24.23
N PHE A 12 -30.67 28.24 -24.49
CA PHE A 12 -32.04 27.71 -24.46
C PHE A 12 -32.08 26.24 -24.04
N ILE A 13 -32.88 25.98 -23.01
CA ILE A 13 -33.36 24.67 -22.54
C ILE A 13 -34.65 24.36 -23.30
N THR A 14 -34.86 23.13 -23.78
CA THR A 14 -36.19 22.49 -23.82
C THR A 14 -36.10 20.96 -23.70
N ASN A 15 -37.20 20.40 -23.18
CA ASN A 15 -37.39 19.08 -22.58
C ASN A 15 -37.55 17.92 -23.58
N LYS A 16 -37.07 16.73 -23.15
CA LYS A 16 -37.74 15.40 -23.14
C LYS A 16 -38.58 14.99 -24.37
N ASP A 17 -38.13 13.95 -25.09
CA ASP A 17 -38.95 12.74 -25.28
C ASP A 17 -38.17 11.48 -25.69
N ARG A 18 -38.71 10.32 -25.29
CA ARG A 18 -38.21 8.97 -25.60
C ARG A 18 -38.67 8.51 -26.98
N SER A 19 -37.77 7.98 -27.81
CA SER A 19 -38.09 6.84 -28.70
C SER A 19 -36.85 6.19 -29.29
N ASN A 20 -36.79 4.85 -29.17
CA ASN A 20 -35.93 3.93 -29.89
C ASN A 20 -35.78 4.29 -31.38
N THR A 21 -34.54 4.43 -31.86
CA THR A 21 -34.19 3.98 -33.21
C THR A 21 -32.69 3.74 -33.34
N THR A 22 -32.36 2.51 -33.74
CA THR A 22 -31.06 1.99 -34.16
C THR A 22 -30.50 2.83 -35.30
N VAL A 23 -29.28 3.38 -35.17
CA VAL A 23 -28.56 3.97 -36.30
C VAL A 23 -27.27 3.17 -36.53
N LYS A 24 -27.22 2.56 -37.71
CA LYS A 24 -26.09 1.81 -38.29
C LYS A 24 -24.89 2.74 -38.52
N MET A 25 -23.69 2.23 -38.27
CA MET A 25 -22.44 2.82 -38.80
C MET A 25 -22.39 2.61 -40.31
N THR A 26 -22.19 3.70 -41.07
CA THR A 26 -21.66 3.67 -42.44
C THR A 26 -20.79 4.90 -42.68
N ASP A 27 -19.53 4.62 -43.00
CA ASP A 27 -18.60 5.32 -43.90
C ASP A 27 -18.36 6.83 -43.76
N TYR A 28 -17.21 7.18 -43.17
CA TYR A 28 -16.57 8.48 -43.36
C TYR A 28 -15.74 8.46 -44.65
N GLN A 29 -16.16 9.25 -45.64
CA GLN A 29 -15.37 9.53 -46.83
C GLN A 29 -14.26 10.55 -46.54
N ILE A 30 -13.10 10.24 -47.11
CA ILE A 30 -11.92 11.11 -47.23
C ILE A 30 -12.22 12.17 -48.29
N ILE A 31 -12.09 13.44 -47.94
CA ILE A 31 -11.89 14.52 -48.91
C ILE A 31 -10.51 15.13 -48.63
N SER A 32 -9.56 14.79 -49.50
CA SER A 32 -8.30 15.48 -49.66
C SER A 32 -8.49 16.61 -50.67
N ASN A 33 -8.05 17.83 -50.34
CA ASN A 33 -7.41 18.70 -51.33
C ASN A 33 -6.61 19.84 -50.68
N GLN A 34 -5.31 19.84 -51.02
CA GLN A 34 -4.46 20.95 -51.44
C GLN A 34 -4.37 22.24 -50.60
N SER A 35 -3.26 22.95 -50.49
CA SER A 35 -1.82 22.77 -50.71
C SER A 35 -1.23 24.14 -50.38
N ILE A 36 -0.41 24.28 -49.34
CA ILE A 36 0.45 25.47 -49.17
C ILE A 36 1.85 25.00 -48.78
N THR A 37 2.79 25.70 -49.39
CA THR A 37 4.19 25.41 -49.71
C THR A 37 5.15 25.34 -48.52
N ASN A 38 6.17 24.52 -48.74
CA ASN A 38 7.43 24.33 -48.00
C ASN A 38 7.95 25.53 -47.18
N ASP A 39 8.33 25.24 -45.93
CA ASP A 39 9.61 25.74 -45.41
C ASP A 39 10.26 24.68 -44.51
N ASN A 40 11.54 24.42 -44.76
CA ASN A 40 12.33 23.34 -44.14
C ASN A 40 12.93 23.80 -42.81
N SER A 41 12.45 23.25 -41.69
CA SER A 41 13.26 23.10 -40.48
C SER A 41 12.76 21.90 -39.67
N ALA A 42 13.70 21.01 -39.31
CA ALA A 42 13.47 19.69 -38.75
C ALA A 42 12.48 19.66 -37.57
N GLN A 43 11.30 19.08 -37.80
CA GLN A 43 10.43 18.53 -36.77
C GLN A 43 10.52 17.00 -36.85
N THR A 44 11.03 16.38 -35.79
CA THR A 44 10.82 14.95 -35.55
C THR A 44 9.36 14.75 -35.18
N ASP A 45 8.60 14.26 -36.14
CA ASP A 45 7.17 14.01 -36.03
C ASP A 45 6.85 13.05 -34.88
N ARG A 46 6.03 13.56 -33.95
CA ARG A 46 5.27 12.75 -33.00
C ARG A 46 4.18 12.02 -33.79
N HIS A 47 4.48 10.82 -34.24
CA HIS A 47 3.46 9.87 -34.68
C HIS A 47 2.70 9.38 -33.44
N PHE A 48 1.59 10.05 -33.13
CA PHE A 48 0.60 9.56 -32.17
C PHE A 48 -0.06 8.31 -32.78
N ASP A 49 0.33 7.11 -32.31
CA ASP A 49 -0.26 5.87 -32.76
C ASP A 49 -1.73 5.78 -32.29
N MET A 50 -2.66 5.88 -33.25
CA MET A 50 -4.09 5.72 -32.98
C MET A 50 -4.45 4.28 -32.52
N ARG A 51 -3.53 3.31 -32.64
CA ARG A 51 -3.71 1.96 -32.09
C ARG A 51 -3.69 1.93 -30.56
N ASP A 52 -2.96 2.84 -29.90
CA ASP A 52 -2.87 2.87 -28.43
C ASP A 52 -4.16 3.40 -27.78
N ARG A 53 -4.79 4.43 -28.38
CA ARG A 53 -6.10 4.93 -27.92
C ARG A 53 -7.23 3.94 -28.16
N ALA A 54 -7.22 3.22 -29.30
CA ALA A 54 -8.22 2.20 -29.59
C ALA A 54 -8.09 0.97 -28.69
N THR A 55 -6.88 0.67 -28.22
CA THR A 55 -6.63 -0.42 -27.27
C THR A 55 -7.05 -0.01 -25.85
N PHE A 56 -6.75 1.22 -25.43
CA PHE A 56 -7.23 1.82 -24.18
C PHE A 56 -8.77 1.81 -24.06
N ILE A 57 -9.49 2.26 -25.10
CA ILE A 57 -10.97 2.30 -25.09
C ILE A 57 -11.57 0.87 -25.11
N ARG A 58 -10.91 -0.09 -25.76
CA ARG A 58 -11.35 -1.50 -25.82
C ARG A 58 -11.19 -2.20 -24.48
N GLU A 59 -10.07 -2.00 -23.78
CA GLU A 59 -9.87 -2.61 -22.46
C GLU A 59 -10.75 -1.95 -21.38
N HIS A 60 -10.95 -0.63 -21.45
CA HIS A 60 -11.88 0.08 -20.56
C HIS A 60 -13.34 -0.39 -20.72
N HIS A 61 -13.78 -0.68 -21.96
CA HIS A 61 -15.12 -1.25 -22.20
C HIS A 61 -15.25 -2.73 -21.79
N ARG A 62 -14.18 -3.53 -21.86
CA ARG A 62 -14.16 -4.91 -21.36
C ARG A 62 -14.24 -4.96 -19.83
N TYR A 63 -13.59 -4.02 -19.15
CA TYR A 63 -13.71 -3.81 -17.71
C TYR A 63 -15.16 -3.54 -17.29
N LEU A 64 -15.87 -2.63 -17.98
CA LEU A 64 -17.28 -2.34 -17.71
C LEU A 64 -18.23 -3.51 -18.00
N LYS A 65 -17.89 -4.39 -18.95
CA LYS A 65 -18.69 -5.60 -19.27
C LYS A 65 -18.53 -6.74 -18.26
N ARG A 66 -17.34 -6.92 -17.66
CA ARG A 66 -17.11 -7.96 -16.65
C ARG A 66 -17.85 -7.70 -15.33
N LYS A 67 -18.08 -6.44 -14.96
CA LYS A 67 -18.87 -6.07 -13.77
C LYS A 67 -20.33 -6.52 -13.80
N LYS A 68 -20.87 -6.95 -14.95
CA LYS A 68 -22.30 -7.24 -15.11
C LYS A 68 -22.70 -8.70 -14.87
N ASN A 69 -21.75 -9.64 -14.73
CA ASN A 69 -22.11 -11.05 -14.95
C ASN A 69 -21.41 -12.13 -14.09
N GLU A 70 -20.94 -11.86 -12.88
CA GLU A 70 -20.41 -12.92 -12.01
C GLU A 70 -21.03 -12.91 -10.61
N ARG A 71 -21.69 -14.04 -10.30
CA ARG A 71 -22.25 -14.39 -8.99
C ARG A 71 -21.11 -14.95 -8.14
N TYR A 72 -20.91 -14.43 -6.93
CA TYR A 72 -19.82 -14.82 -6.04
C TYR A 72 -20.34 -15.40 -4.72
N CYS A 73 -19.79 -16.57 -4.36
CA CYS A 73 -19.71 -17.08 -3.00
C CYS A 73 -18.38 -16.58 -2.39
N GLY A 74 -18.44 -16.10 -1.15
CA GLY A 74 -17.28 -15.55 -0.43
C GLY A 74 -16.55 -16.58 0.46
N GLY A 75 -15.30 -16.26 0.77
CA GLY A 75 -14.58 -16.70 1.97
C GLY A 75 -13.63 -17.89 1.80
N TYR A 76 -12.33 -17.63 2.01
CA TYR A 76 -11.21 -18.57 2.22
C TYR A 76 -10.68 -19.34 0.99
N CYS A 77 -9.60 -18.83 0.40
CA CYS A 77 -8.61 -19.69 -0.26
C CYS A 77 -7.63 -20.24 0.79
N CYS A 78 -8.08 -21.26 1.53
CA CYS A 78 -7.15 -22.27 2.02
C CYS A 78 -6.70 -23.14 0.84
N PHE A 79 -5.44 -23.55 0.88
CA PHE A 79 -4.74 -24.41 -0.08
C PHE A 79 -5.34 -25.84 -0.21
N VAL A 80 -6.65 -26.00 -0.43
CA VAL A 80 -7.26 -27.30 -0.82
C VAL A 80 -8.54 -27.01 -1.61
N CYS A 81 -8.44 -26.76 -2.93
CA CYS A 81 -9.48 -27.13 -3.90
C CYS A 81 -9.08 -26.70 -5.31
N CYS A 82 -8.41 -27.59 -6.04
CA CYS A 82 -8.54 -27.62 -7.49
C CYS A 82 -8.31 -29.05 -8.01
N SER A 83 -9.31 -29.90 -7.78
CA SER A 83 -9.73 -31.05 -8.60
C SER A 83 -10.50 -32.05 -7.73
N PRO A 84 -11.50 -32.76 -8.27
CA PRO A 84 -12.20 -33.85 -7.55
C PRO A 84 -11.26 -34.98 -7.09
N LEU A 85 -10.04 -35.07 -7.65
CA LEU A 85 -8.98 -35.96 -7.18
C LEU A 85 -8.36 -35.50 -5.85
N GLY A 86 -8.24 -34.18 -5.64
CA GLY A 86 -7.65 -33.59 -4.44
C GLY A 86 -8.51 -33.76 -3.18
N ILE A 87 -9.84 -33.78 -3.32
CA ILE A 87 -10.78 -34.01 -2.21
C ILE A 87 -10.64 -35.45 -1.69
N ILE A 88 -10.51 -36.43 -2.59
CA ILE A 88 -10.33 -37.83 -2.22
C ILE A 88 -8.98 -38.01 -1.51
N ILE A 89 -7.91 -37.44 -2.04
CA ILE A 89 -6.56 -37.54 -1.43
C ILE A 89 -6.53 -36.86 -0.05
N ALA A 90 -7.12 -35.68 0.11
CA ALA A 90 -7.15 -34.96 1.39
C ALA A 90 -7.99 -35.67 2.46
N ILE A 91 -9.10 -36.29 2.08
CA ILE A 91 -9.92 -37.12 2.99
C ILE A 91 -9.14 -38.37 3.39
N PHE A 92 -8.47 -39.05 2.44
CA PHE A 92 -7.66 -40.22 2.76
C PHE A 92 -6.45 -39.89 3.65
N THR A 93 -5.75 -38.77 3.41
CA THR A 93 -4.62 -38.36 4.26
C THR A 93 -5.07 -37.92 5.65
N ALA A 94 -6.18 -37.18 5.77
CA ALA A 94 -6.75 -36.82 7.07
C ALA A 94 -7.21 -38.04 7.87
N ILE A 95 -7.83 -39.04 7.21
CA ILE A 95 -8.23 -40.30 7.84
C ILE A 95 -7.00 -41.11 8.28
N LEU A 96 -5.94 -41.17 7.47
CA LEU A 96 -4.69 -41.87 7.83
C LEU A 96 -3.95 -41.20 8.99
N VAL A 97 -3.93 -39.87 9.03
CA VAL A 97 -3.33 -39.10 10.14
C VAL A 97 -4.16 -39.27 11.42
N ALA A 98 -5.49 -39.20 11.34
CA ALA A 98 -6.36 -39.46 12.48
C ALA A 98 -6.24 -40.89 13.00
N ALA A 99 -6.10 -41.89 12.11
CA ALA A 99 -5.88 -43.28 12.47
C ALA A 99 -4.50 -43.50 13.12
N ALA A 100 -3.45 -42.83 12.63
CA ALA A 100 -2.11 -42.89 13.23
C ALA A 100 -2.07 -42.23 14.62
N ILE A 101 -2.75 -41.10 14.80
CA ILE A 101 -2.89 -40.40 16.09
C ILE A 101 -3.71 -41.25 17.06
N ALA A 102 -4.81 -41.87 16.61
CA ALA A 102 -5.61 -42.77 17.42
C ALA A 102 -4.84 -44.04 17.83
N ALA A 103 -4.02 -44.60 16.93
CA ALA A 103 -3.15 -45.75 17.25
C ALA A 103 -2.04 -45.38 18.24
N MET A 104 -1.45 -44.18 18.14
CA MET A 104 -0.49 -43.66 19.11
C MET A 104 -1.13 -43.40 20.48
N LEU A 105 -2.32 -42.79 20.52
CA LEU A 105 -3.07 -42.57 21.76
C LEU A 105 -3.50 -43.87 22.42
N LEU A 106 -3.95 -44.86 21.64
CA LEU A 106 -4.30 -46.18 22.16
C LEU A 106 -3.07 -46.91 22.70
N ALA A 107 -1.92 -46.81 22.03
CA ALA A 107 -0.64 -47.34 22.52
C ALA A 107 -0.20 -46.67 23.85
N LEU A 108 -0.37 -45.35 23.98
CA LEU A 108 -0.10 -44.63 25.23
C LEU A 108 -1.06 -45.02 26.37
N VAL A 109 -2.36 -45.21 26.06
CA VAL A 109 -3.38 -45.60 27.05
C VAL A 109 -3.18 -47.04 27.51
N THR A 110 -2.70 -47.94 26.65
CA THR A 110 -2.32 -49.31 27.06
C THR A 110 -1.04 -49.39 27.90
N SER A 111 -0.24 -48.31 27.96
CA SER A 111 1.05 -48.29 28.68
C SER A 111 1.00 -47.63 30.06
N GLN A 112 -0.13 -47.07 30.50
CA GLN A 112 -0.22 -46.41 31.81
C GLN A 112 -1.51 -46.79 32.55
N LYS A 113 -1.35 -47.53 33.66
CA LYS A 113 -2.41 -47.76 34.66
C LYS A 113 -2.71 -46.44 35.36
N ILE A 114 -3.76 -45.74 34.95
CA ILE A 114 -4.31 -44.61 35.72
C ILE A 114 -5.83 -44.79 35.83
N VAL A 115 -6.27 -45.04 37.06
CA VAL A 115 -7.68 -45.10 37.47
C VAL A 115 -8.13 -43.66 37.72
N ILE A 116 -9.18 -43.20 37.02
CA ILE A 116 -9.80 -41.89 37.28
C ILE A 116 -11.25 -42.10 37.71
N THR A 117 -11.53 -41.72 38.95
CA THR A 117 -12.85 -41.73 39.60
C THR A 117 -13.69 -40.57 39.07
N THR A 118 -14.92 -40.83 38.63
CA THR A 118 -15.86 -39.82 38.12
C THR A 118 -16.76 -39.28 39.22
N THR A 119 -16.94 -37.96 39.27
CA THR A 119 -18.06 -37.32 39.98
C THR A 119 -18.80 -36.39 39.01
N SER A 120 -20.11 -36.59 38.92
CA SER A 120 -21.04 -35.94 38.00
C SER A 120 -21.51 -34.55 38.47
N MET A 121 -21.68 -33.59 37.54
CA MET A 121 -22.65 -32.51 37.69
C MET A 121 -23.38 -32.22 36.38
N THR A 122 -24.68 -32.06 36.51
CA THR A 122 -25.73 -31.87 35.50
C THR A 122 -25.77 -30.43 34.98
N THR A 123 -26.06 -30.24 33.69
CA THR A 123 -26.31 -28.92 33.08
C THR A 123 -27.67 -28.89 32.39
N THR A 124 -28.47 -27.87 32.73
CA THR A 124 -29.80 -27.59 32.20
C THR A 124 -29.70 -26.88 30.86
N THR A 125 -30.50 -27.30 29.87
CA THR A 125 -30.52 -26.72 28.52
C THR A 125 -31.62 -25.66 28.41
N THR A 126 -31.29 -24.45 27.94
CA THR A 126 -32.27 -23.42 27.56
C THR A 126 -32.13 -23.14 26.07
N THR A 127 -33.21 -23.36 25.31
CA THR A 127 -33.28 -23.17 23.86
C THR A 127 -33.69 -21.72 23.55
N MET A 128 -32.98 -21.05 22.63
CA MET A 128 -33.38 -19.77 22.04
C MET A 128 -33.46 -19.92 20.52
N THR A 129 -34.65 -19.74 19.98
CA THR A 129 -34.99 -19.69 18.55
C THR A 129 -34.58 -18.37 17.92
N THR A 130 -33.85 -18.41 16.80
CA THR A 130 -33.51 -17.23 15.98
C THR A 130 -34.39 -17.14 14.74
N THR A 131 -35.01 -15.97 14.55
CA THR A 131 -35.82 -15.59 13.39
C THR A 131 -34.91 -14.96 12.34
N THR A 132 -34.90 -15.49 11.12
CA THR A 132 -34.13 -14.94 9.98
C THR A 132 -34.94 -13.85 9.27
N THR A 133 -34.34 -12.66 9.14
CA THR A 133 -34.80 -11.61 8.21
C THR A 133 -33.71 -11.37 7.18
N THR A 134 -34.05 -11.57 5.91
CA THR A 134 -33.20 -11.35 4.74
C THR A 134 -33.31 -9.90 4.28
N THR A 135 -32.19 -9.20 4.13
CA THR A 135 -32.15 -7.92 3.40
C THR A 135 -30.90 -7.78 2.53
N ALA A 136 -31.20 -7.59 1.23
CA ALA A 136 -30.51 -6.83 0.18
C ALA A 136 -28.98 -6.90 0.04
N THR A 137 -28.57 -7.46 -1.10
CA THR A 137 -27.27 -7.37 -1.75
C THR A 137 -26.93 -5.94 -2.17
N THR A 138 -26.02 -5.29 -1.44
CA THR A 138 -25.16 -4.23 -1.96
C THR A 138 -23.85 -4.86 -2.43
N THR A 139 -23.38 -4.48 -3.62
CA THR A 139 -22.07 -4.86 -4.13
C THR A 139 -20.99 -4.50 -3.11
N MET A 140 -20.34 -5.50 -2.50
CA MET A 140 -19.24 -5.25 -1.58
C MET A 140 -18.07 -4.60 -2.33
N PRO A 141 -17.54 -3.46 -1.85
CA PRO A 141 -16.26 -2.95 -2.33
C PRO A 141 -15.16 -3.98 -2.00
N CYS A 142 -14.15 -4.03 -2.85
CA CYS A 142 -12.99 -4.90 -2.68
C CYS A 142 -12.32 -4.57 -1.33
N ILE A 143 -12.16 -5.57 -0.46
CA ILE A 143 -11.55 -5.39 0.86
C ILE A 143 -10.04 -5.54 0.66
N SER A 144 -9.27 -4.47 0.89
CA SER A 144 -7.82 -4.55 0.95
C SER A 144 -7.38 -5.49 2.05
N VAL A 145 -6.49 -6.40 1.70
CA VAL A 145 -5.73 -7.16 2.67
C VAL A 145 -4.65 -6.24 3.21
N GLY A 146 -5.01 -5.53 4.28
CA GLY A 146 -4.19 -4.55 4.98
C GLY A 146 -5.10 -3.49 5.60
N ILE A 147 -5.25 -3.52 6.93
CA ILE A 147 -5.89 -2.48 7.77
C ILE A 147 -7.32 -2.01 7.42
N ASN A 148 -8.11 -2.79 6.67
CA ASN A 148 -9.56 -2.59 6.57
C ASN A 148 -10.27 -3.04 7.85
N GLY A 149 -10.24 -2.18 8.87
CA GLY A 149 -10.85 -2.39 10.17
C GLY A 149 -10.14 -1.68 11.33
N LEU A 150 -8.96 -1.09 11.10
CA LEU A 150 -8.23 -0.45 12.17
C LEU A 150 -8.77 0.97 12.46
N ASN A 151 -9.84 1.02 13.25
CA ASN A 151 -10.32 2.26 13.88
C ASN A 151 -9.49 2.49 15.15
N ILE A 152 -8.37 3.20 15.01
CA ILE A 152 -7.55 3.60 16.15
C ILE A 152 -8.40 4.56 17.00
N PRO A 153 -8.67 4.25 18.27
CA PRO A 153 -9.48 5.12 19.12
C PRO A 153 -8.90 6.54 19.15
N ILE A 154 -9.75 7.56 19.12
CA ILE A 154 -9.31 8.95 18.95
C ILE A 154 -8.26 9.36 19.99
N CYS A 155 -8.48 8.90 21.22
CA CYS A 155 -7.65 9.15 22.38
C CYS A 155 -6.52 8.13 22.60
N ALA A 156 -6.30 7.22 21.65
CA ALA A 156 -5.18 6.30 21.70
C ALA A 156 -3.86 7.08 21.72
N THR A 157 -2.99 6.66 22.62
CA THR A 157 -1.59 7.06 22.66
C THR A 157 -0.73 5.84 22.37
N TRP A 158 0.58 6.05 22.24
CA TRP A 158 1.52 4.95 22.13
C TRP A 158 2.53 5.04 23.26
N ASN A 159 2.97 3.87 23.72
CA ASN A 159 4.08 3.79 24.64
C ASN A 159 5.28 4.53 24.03
N GLN A 160 5.94 5.36 24.82
CA GLN A 160 7.08 6.14 24.34
C GLN A 160 8.37 5.32 24.26
N THR A 161 8.39 4.13 24.87
CA THR A 161 9.52 3.18 24.83
C THR A 161 9.25 2.14 23.75
N GLY A 162 10.02 2.19 22.67
CA GLY A 162 9.96 1.24 21.58
C GLY A 162 10.60 -0.11 21.92
N ILE A 163 10.09 -1.16 21.32
CA ILE A 163 10.67 -2.50 21.33
C ILE A 163 11.33 -2.71 19.97
N THR A 164 12.64 -2.94 19.94
CA THR A 164 13.30 -3.34 18.70
C THR A 164 12.84 -4.74 18.30
N VAL A 165 12.18 -4.85 17.15
CA VAL A 165 11.61 -6.11 16.63
C VAL A 165 12.42 -6.70 15.47
N ALA A 166 13.29 -5.91 14.85
CA ALA A 166 14.23 -6.38 13.84
C ALA A 166 15.47 -5.47 13.79
N GLY A 167 16.61 -6.04 13.39
CA GLY A 167 17.87 -5.33 13.28
C GLY A 167 18.61 -5.14 14.59
N ASN A 168 19.57 -4.22 14.58
CA ASN A 168 20.58 -4.15 15.62
C ASN A 168 20.09 -3.33 16.82
N GLN A 169 20.26 -3.87 18.03
CA GLN A 169 19.94 -3.21 19.31
C GLN A 169 20.98 -2.11 19.60
N ASN A 170 21.05 -1.06 18.78
CA ASN A 170 21.96 0.09 18.92
C ASN A 170 23.44 -0.22 18.62
N THR A 171 23.71 -1.19 17.74
CA THR A 171 25.06 -1.50 17.25
C THR A 171 25.20 -1.18 15.75
N ALA A 172 26.43 -1.12 15.26
CA ALA A 172 26.74 -0.81 13.85
C ALA A 172 25.97 -1.71 12.87
N ALA A 173 25.68 -1.20 11.67
CA ALA A 173 25.01 -1.95 10.61
C ALA A 173 25.64 -3.34 10.38
N GLY A 174 24.82 -4.34 10.08
CA GLY A 174 25.27 -5.71 9.84
C GLY A 174 24.58 -6.35 8.64
N SER A 175 25.17 -7.46 8.16
CA SER A 175 24.71 -8.17 6.96
C SER A 175 24.14 -9.58 7.23
N ASN A 176 24.19 -10.08 8.46
CA ASN A 176 23.51 -11.34 8.82
C ASN A 176 21.99 -11.10 8.94
N LEU A 177 21.17 -12.16 8.98
CA LEU A 177 19.71 -12.03 8.99
C LEU A 177 19.10 -11.55 10.33
N ALA A 178 19.89 -11.47 11.40
CA ALA A 178 19.47 -10.82 12.65
C ALA A 178 19.76 -9.31 12.66
N SER A 179 20.70 -8.87 11.82
CA SER A 179 21.11 -7.47 11.67
C SER A 179 20.53 -6.81 10.42
N LEU A 180 20.38 -5.49 10.46
CA LEU A 180 19.99 -4.68 9.31
C LEU A 180 21.08 -3.65 8.99
N ALA A 181 21.06 -3.14 7.78
CA ALA A 181 21.87 -2.04 7.31
C ALA A 181 20.99 -1.08 6.51
N TYR A 182 20.68 0.06 7.14
CA TYR A 182 19.90 1.14 6.53
C TYR A 182 18.51 0.66 6.06
N PRO A 183 17.66 0.11 6.96
CA PRO A 183 16.32 -0.30 6.60
C PRO A 183 15.52 0.91 6.10
N ILE A 184 14.90 0.79 4.94
CA ILE A 184 14.23 1.92 4.28
C ILE A 184 12.74 1.89 4.51
N ASP A 185 12.12 0.77 4.16
CA ASP A 185 10.67 0.63 4.10
C ASP A 185 10.25 -0.67 4.77
N ILE A 186 9.03 -0.69 5.31
CA ILE A 186 8.48 -1.83 6.03
C ILE A 186 7.05 -2.15 5.57
N PHE A 187 6.69 -3.42 5.67
CA PHE A 187 5.31 -3.87 5.52
C PHE A 187 4.97 -4.83 6.66
N VAL A 188 3.77 -4.70 7.22
CA VAL A 188 3.27 -5.60 8.26
C VAL A 188 1.97 -6.22 7.77
N ASP A 189 1.94 -7.55 7.69
CA ASP A 189 0.74 -8.27 7.26
C ASP A 189 -0.26 -8.48 8.41
N ASN A 190 -1.42 -9.05 8.07
CA ASN A 190 -2.48 -9.33 9.05
C ASN A 190 -2.12 -10.42 10.09
N ASN A 191 -1.00 -11.13 9.89
CA ASN A 191 -0.47 -12.14 10.81
C ASN A 191 0.68 -11.61 11.65
N TYR A 192 0.89 -10.28 11.69
CA TYR A 192 2.01 -9.62 12.37
C TYR A 192 3.40 -9.97 11.80
N THR A 193 3.45 -10.49 10.58
CA THR A 193 4.69 -10.74 9.85
C THR A 193 5.24 -9.42 9.34
N LEU A 194 6.48 -9.12 9.71
CA LEU A 194 7.19 -7.91 9.31
C LEU A 194 8.09 -8.21 8.11
N PHE A 195 7.94 -7.45 7.04
CA PHE A 195 8.84 -7.42 5.88
C PHE A 195 9.64 -6.13 5.93
N VAL A 196 10.94 -6.21 5.66
CA VAL A 196 11.86 -5.08 5.76
C VAL A 196 12.69 -4.98 4.49
N ALA A 197 12.70 -3.80 3.87
CA ALA A 197 13.65 -3.44 2.83
C ALA A 197 14.99 -3.06 3.47
N ASP A 198 15.90 -4.04 3.52
CA ASP A 198 17.24 -3.89 4.08
C ASP A 198 18.18 -3.31 3.02
N GLY A 199 18.05 -2.00 2.80
CA GLY A 199 18.49 -1.31 1.59
C GLY A 199 19.97 -1.49 1.27
N ASN A 200 20.88 -1.32 2.24
CA ASN A 200 22.31 -1.46 1.98
C ASN A 200 22.75 -2.91 1.79
N ASN A 201 22.00 -3.86 2.33
CA ASN A 201 22.23 -5.29 2.11
C ASN A 201 21.56 -5.81 0.83
N ASN A 202 20.86 -4.95 0.07
CA ASN A 202 20.24 -5.27 -1.22
C ASN A 202 19.26 -6.46 -1.16
N ARG A 203 18.46 -6.52 -0.09
CA ARG A 203 17.58 -7.66 0.17
C ARG A 203 16.29 -7.25 0.86
N ILE A 204 15.30 -8.12 0.79
CA ILE A 204 14.09 -8.07 1.62
C ILE A 204 14.13 -9.21 2.62
N VAL A 205 13.92 -8.88 3.89
CA VAL A 205 13.94 -9.84 5.00
C VAL A 205 12.58 -9.86 5.69
N MET A 206 12.08 -11.05 5.97
CA MET A 206 10.84 -11.30 6.69
C MET A 206 11.13 -11.75 8.13
N TYR A 207 10.41 -11.21 9.10
CA TYR A 207 10.50 -11.54 10.52
C TYR A 207 9.13 -11.94 11.04
N TYR A 208 9.06 -13.11 11.68
CA TYR A 208 7.92 -13.46 12.52
C TYR A 208 8.02 -12.73 13.86
N GLU A 209 6.89 -12.57 14.53
CA GLU A 209 6.86 -11.95 15.85
C GLU A 209 7.80 -12.69 16.83
N ASN A 210 8.62 -11.93 17.55
CA ASN A 210 9.62 -12.43 18.51
C ASN A 210 10.74 -13.30 17.91
N ALA A 211 10.90 -13.36 16.58
CA ALA A 211 11.98 -14.10 15.96
C ALA A 211 13.34 -13.42 16.21
N ALA A 212 14.36 -14.21 16.60
CA ALA A 212 15.72 -13.70 16.82
C ALA A 212 16.48 -13.39 15.52
N SER A 213 16.02 -13.92 14.39
CA SER A 213 16.60 -13.71 13.06
C SER A 213 15.50 -13.74 12.01
N GLY A 214 15.70 -13.01 10.93
CA GLY A 214 14.80 -12.98 9.79
C GLY A 214 15.05 -14.11 8.80
N ILE A 215 14.20 -14.15 7.78
CA ILE A 215 14.21 -15.07 6.64
C ILE A 215 14.37 -14.23 5.37
N LEU A 216 15.35 -14.57 4.55
CA LEU A 216 15.54 -13.91 3.25
C LEU A 216 14.37 -14.27 2.32
N VAL A 217 13.69 -13.26 1.76
CA VAL A 217 12.54 -13.47 0.84
C VAL A 217 12.75 -12.84 -0.54
N ALA A 218 13.71 -11.92 -0.70
CA ALA A 218 14.12 -11.39 -2.01
C ALA A 218 15.54 -10.79 -1.95
N GLY A 219 16.24 -10.75 -3.09
CA GLY A 219 17.57 -10.15 -3.22
C GLY A 219 18.70 -11.04 -2.69
N THR A 220 19.12 -12.03 -3.47
CA THR A 220 20.22 -12.95 -3.12
C THR A 220 21.59 -12.28 -3.15
N SER A 221 21.74 -11.22 -3.96
CA SER A 221 22.94 -10.41 -4.08
C SER A 221 22.60 -9.08 -4.77
N THR A 222 23.55 -8.14 -4.73
CA THR A 222 23.49 -6.94 -5.56
C THR A 222 23.52 -7.29 -7.05
N GLY A 223 22.69 -6.66 -7.87
CA GLY A 223 22.70 -6.83 -9.33
C GLY A 223 21.32 -6.64 -9.95
N SER A 224 21.17 -6.99 -11.22
CA SER A 224 19.93 -6.81 -12.01
C SER A 224 19.32 -8.12 -12.52
N GLY A 225 19.86 -9.28 -12.11
CA GLY A 225 19.25 -10.59 -12.36
C GLY A 225 17.86 -10.73 -11.71
N SER A 226 17.16 -11.81 -12.05
CA SER A 226 15.79 -12.07 -11.54
C SER A 226 15.75 -12.40 -10.04
N SER A 227 16.85 -12.80 -9.42
CA SER A 227 16.96 -12.98 -7.96
C SER A 227 17.72 -11.86 -7.25
N GLN A 228 18.20 -10.87 -8.00
CA GLN A 228 19.08 -9.80 -7.50
C GLN A 228 18.31 -8.49 -7.35
N LEU A 229 18.76 -7.67 -6.41
CA LEU A 229 18.24 -6.32 -6.17
C LEU A 229 19.41 -5.34 -6.07
N ASN A 230 19.14 -4.04 -6.22
CA ASN A 230 20.12 -2.98 -6.07
C ASN A 230 19.47 -1.78 -5.39
N GLN A 231 19.79 -1.60 -4.11
CA GLN A 231 19.18 -0.63 -3.18
C GLN A 231 17.65 -0.68 -3.24
N PRO A 232 17.02 -1.80 -2.85
CA PRO A 232 15.57 -1.85 -2.76
C PRO A 232 15.06 -0.83 -1.74
N LYS A 233 14.00 -0.13 -2.08
CA LYS A 233 13.33 0.85 -1.19
C LYS A 233 11.91 0.38 -0.93
N GLY A 234 10.92 0.97 -1.61
CA GLY A 234 9.52 0.61 -1.46
C GLY A 234 9.26 -0.89 -1.52
N ILE A 235 8.46 -1.40 -0.59
CA ILE A 235 7.99 -2.77 -0.52
C ILE A 235 6.51 -2.84 -0.18
N SER A 236 5.85 -3.85 -0.73
CA SER A 236 4.50 -4.21 -0.33
C SER A 236 4.29 -5.70 -0.58
N VAL A 237 3.26 -6.27 0.02
CA VAL A 237 2.90 -7.68 -0.15
C VAL A 237 1.47 -7.73 -0.65
N ASP A 238 1.28 -8.40 -1.77
CA ASP A 238 -0.04 -8.54 -2.38
C ASP A 238 -0.88 -9.62 -1.68
N GLN A 239 -2.13 -9.78 -2.12
CA GLN A 239 -3.07 -10.76 -1.53
C GLN A 239 -2.63 -12.22 -1.70
N THR A 240 -1.72 -12.50 -2.63
CA THR A 240 -1.16 -13.84 -2.85
C THR A 240 0.06 -14.13 -1.96
N GLY A 241 0.53 -13.13 -1.20
CA GLY A 241 1.75 -13.20 -0.42
C GLY A 241 3.01 -12.93 -1.24
N ALA A 242 2.88 -12.43 -2.47
CA ALA A 242 4.02 -12.06 -3.29
C ALA A 242 4.58 -10.71 -2.84
N VAL A 243 5.91 -10.62 -2.74
CA VAL A 243 6.61 -9.40 -2.34
C VAL A 243 6.87 -8.55 -3.58
N VAL A 244 6.28 -7.36 -3.61
CA VAL A 244 6.52 -6.33 -4.63
C VAL A 244 7.59 -5.39 -4.11
N VAL A 245 8.62 -5.12 -4.93
CA VAL A 245 9.83 -4.40 -4.53
C VAL A 245 10.19 -3.35 -5.56
N GLY A 246 10.42 -2.13 -5.10
CA GLY A 246 11.04 -1.04 -5.85
C GLY A 246 12.55 -1.26 -5.89
N ASP A 247 13.02 -1.91 -6.94
CA ASP A 247 14.43 -2.21 -7.18
C ASP A 247 15.12 -0.96 -7.74
N THR A 248 15.35 -0.01 -6.83
CA THR A 248 15.40 1.41 -7.13
C THR A 248 16.58 1.80 -8.02
N SER A 249 17.78 1.29 -7.74
CA SER A 249 18.97 1.60 -8.54
C SER A 249 19.01 0.82 -9.86
N ASN A 250 18.09 -0.13 -10.05
CA ASN A 250 17.83 -0.79 -11.34
C ASN A 250 16.61 -0.18 -12.07
N TYR A 251 15.99 0.86 -11.52
CA TYR A 251 14.86 1.58 -12.10
C TYR A 251 13.70 0.66 -12.55
N ARG A 252 13.34 -0.31 -11.71
CA ARG A 252 12.29 -1.29 -12.01
C ARG A 252 11.50 -1.71 -10.78
N ILE A 253 10.31 -2.24 -11.03
CA ILE A 253 9.48 -2.90 -10.01
C ILE A 253 9.54 -4.41 -10.23
N GLN A 254 9.94 -5.14 -9.19
CA GLN A 254 10.07 -6.59 -9.18
C GLN A 254 8.99 -7.21 -8.29
N LYS A 255 8.40 -8.32 -8.73
CA LYS A 255 7.44 -9.10 -7.95
C LYS A 255 7.97 -10.52 -7.73
N PHE A 256 8.22 -10.86 -6.47
CA PHE A 256 8.68 -12.17 -6.03
C PHE A 256 7.46 -12.98 -5.54
N PRO A 257 7.04 -14.04 -6.24
CA PRO A 257 5.95 -14.91 -5.78
C PRO A 257 6.25 -15.48 -4.39
N TYR A 258 5.20 -15.75 -3.61
CA TYR A 258 5.34 -16.35 -2.28
C TYR A 258 6.23 -17.62 -2.32
N GLY A 259 7.29 -17.62 -1.52
CA GLY A 259 8.27 -18.71 -1.44
C GLY A 259 9.28 -18.78 -2.61
N SER A 260 9.22 -17.88 -3.58
CA SER A 260 10.16 -17.82 -4.71
C SER A 260 11.19 -16.71 -4.53
N MET A 261 12.47 -17.05 -4.71
CA MET A 261 13.58 -16.08 -4.79
C MET A 261 13.78 -15.52 -6.21
N VAL A 262 12.93 -15.88 -7.16
CA VAL A 262 12.98 -15.42 -8.55
C VAL A 262 11.80 -14.51 -8.82
N ALA A 263 12.10 -13.26 -9.18
CA ALA A 263 11.12 -12.25 -9.51
C ALA A 263 10.69 -12.27 -10.97
N THR A 264 9.50 -11.73 -11.18
CA THR A 264 9.01 -11.23 -12.47
C THR A 264 9.06 -9.71 -12.46
N THR A 265 9.45 -9.10 -13.59
CA THR A 265 9.47 -7.65 -13.73
C THR A 265 8.08 -7.15 -14.07
N VAL A 266 7.51 -6.30 -13.20
CA VAL A 266 6.23 -5.64 -13.43
C VAL A 266 6.40 -4.54 -14.47
N THR A 267 7.42 -3.70 -14.27
CA THR A 267 7.77 -2.59 -15.15
C THR A 267 9.23 -2.18 -14.92
N ALA A 268 9.81 -1.50 -15.89
CA ALA A 268 11.18 -0.99 -15.84
C ALA A 268 11.24 0.38 -16.54
N ASN A 269 12.35 1.10 -16.38
CA ASN A 269 12.68 2.31 -17.12
C ASN A 269 12.85 2.03 -18.64
N SER A 270 11.72 1.81 -19.30
CA SER A 270 11.60 1.47 -20.71
C SER A 270 10.17 1.80 -21.16
N GLY A 271 10.00 2.09 -22.45
CA GLY A 271 8.69 2.43 -23.02
C GLY A 271 8.32 3.90 -22.88
N SER A 272 7.02 4.21 -22.98
CA SER A 272 6.49 5.58 -23.13
C SER A 272 6.32 6.36 -21.82
N SER A 273 6.46 5.71 -20.67
CA SER A 273 6.43 6.34 -19.34
C SER A 273 7.48 5.71 -18.42
N PRO A 274 8.78 5.96 -18.67
CA PRO A 274 9.87 5.36 -17.89
C PRO A 274 9.81 5.72 -16.41
N LEU A 275 10.14 4.78 -15.53
CA LEU A 275 10.33 5.03 -14.10
C LEU A 275 11.72 5.62 -13.83
N GLY A 276 11.78 6.61 -12.94
CA GLY A 276 13.02 7.07 -12.32
C GLY A 276 13.29 6.34 -11.00
N ILE A 277 13.94 7.03 -10.05
CA ILE A 277 14.14 6.55 -8.69
C ILE A 277 12.78 6.35 -8.02
N THR A 278 12.42 5.09 -7.78
CA THR A 278 11.26 4.69 -6.99
C THR A 278 11.59 4.83 -5.50
N ARG A 279 10.92 5.71 -4.76
CA ARG A 279 11.20 5.86 -3.31
C ARG A 279 10.34 4.95 -2.45
N ASP A 280 9.10 4.76 -2.85
CA ASP A 280 8.11 3.97 -2.13
C ASP A 280 7.15 3.31 -3.12
N LEU A 281 6.49 2.24 -2.67
CA LEU A 281 5.37 1.64 -3.38
C LEU A 281 4.34 1.05 -2.42
N HIS A 282 3.09 0.99 -2.87
CA HIS A 282 1.99 0.41 -2.12
C HIS A 282 1.07 -0.38 -3.05
N THR A 283 0.57 -1.54 -2.61
CA THR A 283 -0.48 -2.28 -3.33
C THR A 283 -1.84 -2.08 -2.69
N ASP A 284 -2.86 -1.77 -3.49
CA ASP A 284 -4.22 -1.66 -2.99
C ASP A 284 -4.94 -3.01 -2.91
N CYS A 285 -6.24 -2.98 -2.60
CA CYS A 285 -7.11 -4.16 -2.54
C CYS A 285 -7.28 -4.92 -3.85
N ASN A 286 -6.95 -4.33 -5.00
CA ASN A 286 -6.98 -4.99 -6.28
C ASN A 286 -5.58 -5.42 -6.72
N ASP A 287 -4.61 -5.40 -5.79
CA ASP A 287 -3.17 -5.48 -6.01
C ASP A 287 -2.64 -4.55 -7.10
N ASP A 288 -3.30 -3.41 -7.33
CA ASP A 288 -2.77 -2.36 -8.19
C ASP A 288 -1.61 -1.68 -7.45
N ILE A 289 -0.50 -1.49 -8.15
CA ILE A 289 0.77 -1.03 -7.55
C ILE A 289 0.92 0.47 -7.77
N TYR A 290 0.89 1.25 -6.70
CA TYR A 290 1.17 2.68 -6.68
C TYR A 290 2.65 2.87 -6.38
N VAL A 291 3.35 3.62 -7.22
CA VAL A 291 4.80 3.84 -7.13
C VAL A 291 5.06 5.33 -7.07
N THR A 292 5.79 5.76 -6.04
CA THR A 292 6.28 7.14 -5.98
C THR A 292 7.58 7.25 -6.79
N ASP A 293 7.46 7.88 -7.95
CA ASP A 293 8.54 8.09 -8.92
C ASP A 293 9.13 9.49 -8.69
N SER A 294 10.15 9.55 -7.83
CA SER A 294 10.65 10.80 -7.26
C SER A 294 11.38 11.66 -8.26
N ASP A 295 12.14 11.07 -9.18
CA ASP A 295 12.85 11.84 -10.22
C ASP A 295 11.87 12.55 -11.14
N ASN A 296 10.75 11.90 -11.44
CA ASN A 296 9.70 12.44 -12.30
C ASN A 296 8.63 13.22 -11.52
N ASN A 297 8.79 13.40 -10.20
CA ASN A 297 7.88 14.18 -9.34
C ASN A 297 6.41 13.79 -9.53
N ARG A 298 6.12 12.50 -9.42
CA ARG A 298 4.78 11.94 -9.66
C ARG A 298 4.54 10.64 -8.90
N VAL A 299 3.28 10.24 -8.83
CA VAL A 299 2.89 8.89 -8.43
C VAL A 299 2.24 8.18 -9.62
N VAL A 300 2.70 6.96 -9.90
CA VAL A 300 2.28 6.13 -11.03
C VAL A 300 1.63 4.86 -10.52
N MET A 301 0.44 4.53 -11.02
CA MET A 301 -0.27 3.31 -10.70
C MET A 301 -0.13 2.29 -11.84
N PHE A 302 0.11 1.03 -11.51
CA PHE A 302 0.16 -0.09 -12.45
C PHE A 302 -0.94 -1.09 -12.11
N TYR A 303 -1.80 -1.39 -13.08
CA TYR A 303 -2.75 -2.48 -12.95
C TYR A 303 -2.04 -3.83 -13.00
N GLN A 304 -2.54 -4.83 -12.26
CA GLN A 304 -1.95 -6.19 -12.28
C GLN A 304 -1.73 -6.78 -13.68
N SER A 305 -2.58 -6.40 -14.64
CA SER A 305 -2.57 -6.92 -16.01
C SER A 305 -1.77 -6.07 -17.00
N SER A 306 -1.12 -4.99 -16.54
CA SER A 306 -0.50 -3.99 -17.40
C SER A 306 0.86 -3.56 -16.86
N SER A 307 1.87 -3.57 -17.73
CA SER A 307 3.16 -2.91 -17.48
C SER A 307 3.15 -1.41 -17.81
N ILE A 308 2.05 -0.91 -18.38
CA ILE A 308 1.83 0.51 -18.68
C ILE A 308 1.23 1.18 -17.44
N GLY A 309 1.95 2.17 -16.92
CA GLY A 309 1.54 2.94 -15.75
C GLY A 309 0.64 4.12 -16.09
N VAL A 310 -0.24 4.46 -15.15
CA VAL A 310 -1.13 5.62 -15.20
C VAL A 310 -0.67 6.62 -14.15
N VAL A 311 -0.41 7.86 -14.53
CA VAL A 311 -0.10 8.92 -13.57
C VAL A 311 -1.38 9.26 -12.79
N VAL A 312 -1.32 9.12 -11.47
CA VAL A 312 -2.45 9.38 -10.57
C VAL A 312 -2.27 10.66 -9.73
N ALA A 313 -1.04 11.17 -9.63
CA ALA A 313 -0.75 12.46 -9.00
C ALA A 313 0.56 13.07 -9.53
N GLY A 314 0.66 14.41 -9.50
CA GLY A 314 1.86 15.14 -9.92
C GLY A 314 2.04 15.24 -11.44
N ASN A 315 3.27 15.08 -11.92
CA ASN A 315 3.65 15.12 -13.34
C ASN A 315 3.44 16.49 -14.04
N ASN A 316 3.43 17.58 -13.26
CA ASN A 316 3.36 18.97 -13.76
C ASN A 316 4.69 19.72 -13.56
N GLY A 317 5.80 18.98 -13.60
CA GLY A 317 7.14 19.49 -13.25
C GLY A 317 7.37 19.56 -11.74
N ALA A 318 8.65 19.74 -11.36
CA ALA A 318 9.03 19.96 -9.97
C ALA A 318 8.56 21.35 -9.50
N GLY A 319 7.98 21.43 -8.32
CA GLY A 319 7.51 22.69 -7.75
C GLY A 319 6.62 22.50 -6.53
N SER A 320 6.05 23.60 -6.03
CA SER A 320 5.27 23.65 -4.79
C SER A 320 3.79 23.94 -5.01
N ALA A 321 3.34 24.10 -6.26
CA ALA A 321 1.92 24.26 -6.58
C ALA A 321 1.11 23.02 -6.14
N ALA A 322 -0.21 23.17 -6.04
CA ALA A 322 -1.10 22.10 -5.59
C ALA A 322 -1.04 20.83 -6.47
N ASN A 323 -0.71 20.99 -7.75
CA ASN A 323 -0.59 19.91 -8.74
C ASN A 323 0.88 19.48 -9.00
N GLN A 324 1.83 19.96 -8.21
CA GLN A 324 3.26 19.69 -8.34
C GLN A 324 3.81 19.03 -7.07
N PHE A 325 4.92 18.31 -7.23
CA PHE A 325 5.72 17.76 -6.15
C PHE A 325 7.16 18.25 -6.25
N SER A 326 7.90 18.13 -5.15
CA SER A 326 9.35 18.30 -5.09
C SER A 326 9.96 17.06 -4.43
N THR A 327 10.45 16.14 -5.26
CA THR A 327 11.07 14.87 -4.85
C THR A 327 10.18 14.04 -3.90
N PRO A 328 8.94 13.69 -4.27
CA PRO A 328 8.01 12.99 -3.38
C PRO A 328 8.58 11.64 -2.93
N TYR A 329 8.36 11.23 -1.69
CA TYR A 329 8.94 10.00 -1.12
C TYR A 329 7.87 8.93 -0.83
N GLY A 330 7.35 8.87 0.40
CA GLY A 330 6.35 7.89 0.80
C GLY A 330 4.96 8.24 0.31
N SER A 331 4.16 7.23 0.01
CA SER A 331 2.76 7.41 -0.36
C SER A 331 1.84 6.35 0.23
N PHE A 332 0.60 6.74 0.49
CA PHE A 332 -0.43 5.84 1.01
C PHE A 332 -1.74 6.07 0.27
N ILE A 333 -2.42 4.99 -0.09
CA ILE A 333 -3.73 5.02 -0.75
C ILE A 333 -4.76 4.44 0.21
N ASP A 334 -5.82 5.20 0.49
CA ASP A 334 -6.91 4.71 1.34
C ASP A 334 -7.91 3.85 0.56
N GLN A 335 -8.85 3.25 1.28
CA GLN A 335 -9.90 2.38 0.70
C GLN A 335 -10.82 3.10 -0.29
N ASN A 336 -10.88 4.44 -0.26
CA ASN A 336 -11.68 5.26 -1.16
C ASN A 336 -10.89 5.65 -2.43
N GLY A 337 -9.62 5.23 -2.54
CA GLY A 337 -8.74 5.62 -3.62
C GLY A 337 -8.18 7.04 -3.45
N THR A 338 -8.19 7.61 -2.24
CA THR A 338 -7.54 8.89 -1.95
C THR A 338 -6.07 8.66 -1.64
N LEU A 339 -5.20 9.29 -2.43
CA LEU A 339 -3.77 9.18 -2.30
C LEU A 339 -3.22 10.25 -1.37
N TYR A 340 -2.33 9.90 -0.46
CA TYR A 340 -1.58 10.81 0.39
C TYR A 340 -0.11 10.66 0.04
N VAL A 341 0.59 11.77 -0.16
CA VAL A 341 1.98 11.77 -0.60
C VAL A 341 2.80 12.67 0.30
N ALA A 342 3.88 12.12 0.87
CA ALA A 342 4.92 12.88 1.54
C ALA A 342 5.74 13.63 0.47
N ASP A 343 5.44 14.92 0.32
CA ASP A 343 6.09 15.81 -0.62
C ASP A 343 7.37 16.37 0.04
N TYR A 344 8.35 15.47 0.15
CA TYR A 344 9.58 15.58 0.94
C TYR A 344 10.26 16.96 0.81
N GLY A 345 10.51 17.41 -0.43
CA GLY A 345 11.21 18.65 -0.71
C GLY A 345 10.38 19.92 -0.47
N ASN A 346 9.05 19.79 -0.34
CA ASN A 346 8.16 20.89 0.00
C ASN A 346 7.73 20.90 1.47
N HIS A 347 8.19 19.93 2.27
CA HIS A 347 7.92 19.82 3.71
C HIS A 347 6.43 19.75 4.06
N ARG A 348 5.67 19.02 3.25
CA ARG A 348 4.23 18.89 3.39
C ARG A 348 3.75 17.48 3.07
N VAL A 349 2.50 17.20 3.41
CA VAL A 349 1.74 16.06 2.88
C VAL A 349 0.61 16.59 2.02
N GLN A 350 0.50 16.03 0.81
CA GLN A 350 -0.57 16.32 -0.13
C GLN A 350 -1.57 15.16 -0.20
N MET A 351 -2.85 15.46 -0.05
CA MET A 351 -3.96 14.55 -0.29
C MET A 351 -4.52 14.76 -1.70
N TRP A 352 -4.69 13.69 -2.47
CA TRP A 352 -5.21 13.64 -3.82
C TRP A 352 -6.43 12.72 -3.86
N PRO A 353 -7.65 13.27 -3.88
CA PRO A 353 -8.85 12.47 -4.14
C PRO A 353 -8.76 11.74 -5.48
N ALA A 354 -9.39 10.56 -5.57
CA ALA A 354 -9.40 9.77 -6.80
C ALA A 354 -9.85 10.60 -8.02
N GLY A 355 -9.01 10.65 -9.05
CA GLY A 355 -9.27 11.40 -10.28
C GLY A 355 -9.06 12.92 -10.20
N ALA A 356 -8.61 13.46 -9.07
CA ALA A 356 -8.30 14.87 -8.94
C ALA A 356 -7.04 15.27 -9.74
N THR A 357 -7.03 16.49 -10.29
CA THR A 357 -5.89 17.04 -11.03
C THR A 357 -4.88 17.79 -10.16
N SER A 358 -5.21 18.05 -8.89
CA SER A 358 -4.39 18.78 -7.93
C SER A 358 -4.66 18.27 -6.51
N GLY A 359 -3.63 18.29 -5.68
CA GLY A 359 -3.71 17.89 -4.28
C GLY A 359 -4.12 19.02 -3.34
N ILE A 360 -4.44 18.64 -2.12
CA ILE A 360 -4.79 19.52 -1.00
C ILE A 360 -3.73 19.32 0.07
N THR A 361 -3.13 20.41 0.57
CA THR A 361 -2.15 20.31 1.67
C THR A 361 -2.90 19.99 2.97
N VAL A 362 -2.59 18.83 3.54
CA VAL A 362 -3.25 18.31 4.75
C VAL A 362 -2.34 18.28 5.98
N ALA A 363 -1.03 18.42 5.79
CA ALA A 363 -0.06 18.59 6.87
C ALA A 363 1.18 19.35 6.41
N GLY A 364 1.85 20.04 7.34
CA GLY A 364 3.01 20.88 7.06
C GLY A 364 2.66 22.24 6.45
N ILE A 365 3.67 23.09 6.29
CA ILE A 365 3.56 24.39 5.64
C ILE A 365 4.40 24.35 4.37
N THR A 366 3.75 24.52 3.22
CA THR A 366 4.41 24.42 1.91
C THR A 366 5.63 25.36 1.84
N GLY A 367 6.81 24.79 1.58
CA GLY A 367 8.05 25.54 1.41
C GLY A 367 8.66 26.10 2.71
N SER A 368 8.13 25.73 3.87
CA SER A 368 8.66 26.14 5.18
C SER A 368 8.84 24.92 6.07
N TYR A 369 10.09 24.65 6.46
CA TYR A 369 10.43 23.60 7.42
C TYR A 369 10.63 24.17 8.83
N GLY A 370 10.50 23.30 9.83
CA GLY A 370 10.73 23.64 11.23
C GLY A 370 10.36 22.49 12.16
N SER A 371 10.54 22.70 13.46
CA SER A 371 10.28 21.69 14.50
C SER A 371 8.99 21.93 15.29
N SER A 372 8.28 23.04 15.05
CA SER A 372 6.96 23.28 15.67
C SER A 372 5.93 22.23 15.24
N LEU A 373 4.79 22.21 15.91
CA LEU A 373 3.68 21.29 15.61
C LEU A 373 2.97 21.57 14.26
N MET A 374 3.18 22.75 13.66
CA MET A 374 2.64 23.08 12.33
C MET A 374 3.58 22.70 11.20
N HIS A 375 4.88 22.56 11.49
CA HIS A 375 5.91 22.35 10.48
C HIS A 375 6.32 20.89 10.42
N LEU A 376 6.66 20.45 9.22
CA LEU A 376 7.39 19.22 8.98
C LEU A 376 8.80 19.58 8.50
N ASN A 377 9.71 18.63 8.55
CA ASN A 377 11.08 18.79 8.08
C ASN A 377 11.47 17.52 7.34
N TYR A 378 11.36 17.58 6.01
CA TYR A 378 11.65 16.48 5.10
C TYR A 378 10.90 15.18 5.48
N PRO A 379 9.55 15.17 5.41
CA PRO A 379 8.79 13.98 5.76
C PRO A 379 9.08 12.84 4.76
N ASP A 380 9.44 11.65 5.25
CA ASP A 380 9.73 10.51 4.38
C ASP A 380 8.48 9.67 4.08
N ALA A 381 7.58 9.47 5.05
CA ALA A 381 6.45 8.56 4.93
C ALA A 381 5.16 9.14 5.50
N VAL A 382 4.04 8.63 4.98
CA VAL A 382 2.68 8.97 5.41
C VAL A 382 1.81 7.72 5.40
N ILE A 383 0.98 7.53 6.42
CA ILE A 383 -0.12 6.56 6.45
C ILE A 383 -1.37 7.21 7.04
N VAL A 384 -2.55 6.65 6.74
CA VAL A 384 -3.83 7.18 7.24
C VAL A 384 -4.64 6.05 7.85
N ASP A 385 -5.22 6.28 9.03
CA ASP A 385 -6.15 5.33 9.65
C ASP A 385 -7.58 5.48 9.13
N ASN A 386 -8.48 4.55 9.47
CA ASN A 386 -9.86 4.57 8.97
C ASN A 386 -10.71 5.73 9.55
N ASN A 387 -10.21 6.44 10.56
CA ASN A 387 -10.83 7.66 11.07
C ASN A 387 -10.32 8.91 10.33
N GLY A 388 -9.38 8.75 9.40
CA GLY A 388 -8.79 9.82 8.60
C GLY A 388 -7.64 10.56 9.32
N TYR A 389 -7.13 10.06 10.44
CA TYR A 389 -5.93 10.65 11.04
C TYR A 389 -4.70 10.28 10.22
N ILE A 390 -3.85 11.29 10.02
CA ILE A 390 -2.66 11.18 9.18
C ILE A 390 -1.45 11.01 10.09
N TYR A 391 -0.65 9.98 9.85
CA TYR A 391 0.58 9.71 10.58
C TYR A 391 1.77 9.87 9.66
N ILE A 392 2.78 10.61 10.11
CA ILE A 392 3.86 11.09 9.26
C ILE A 392 5.19 10.80 9.94
N ALA A 393 6.13 10.21 9.20
CA ALA A 393 7.53 10.16 9.60
C ALA A 393 8.17 11.53 9.28
N ASP A 394 8.31 12.37 10.30
CA ASP A 394 8.92 13.70 10.21
C ASP A 394 10.43 13.56 10.44
N SER A 395 11.11 13.05 9.41
CA SER A 395 12.37 12.32 9.52
C SER A 395 13.52 13.14 10.09
N VAL A 396 13.71 14.37 9.62
CA VAL A 396 14.82 15.22 10.10
C VAL A 396 14.54 15.75 11.51
N ASN A 397 13.27 15.83 11.91
CA ASN A 397 12.89 16.12 13.29
C ASN A 397 12.87 14.86 14.19
N ASN A 398 13.19 13.67 13.65
CA ASN A 398 13.34 12.40 14.37
C ASN A 398 12.08 11.99 15.16
N ARG A 399 10.90 12.20 14.58
CA ARG A 399 9.63 11.97 15.27
C ARG A 399 8.55 11.43 14.35
N ILE A 400 7.56 10.77 14.94
CA ILE A 400 6.29 10.43 14.29
C ILE A 400 5.21 11.38 14.76
N MET A 401 4.43 11.83 13.80
CA MET A 401 3.55 12.98 13.89
C MET A 401 2.13 12.55 13.52
N LYS A 402 1.11 12.87 14.33
CA LYS A 402 -0.32 12.61 14.07
C LYS A 402 -1.05 13.92 13.77
N TRP A 403 -1.72 14.01 12.63
CA TRP A 403 -2.54 15.14 12.20
C TRP A 403 -4.03 14.78 12.20
N THR A 404 -4.87 15.76 12.50
CA THR A 404 -6.34 15.62 12.51
C THR A 404 -6.94 15.86 11.13
N THR A 405 -8.18 15.39 10.92
CA THR A 405 -8.96 15.59 9.70
C THR A 405 -9.36 17.04 9.40
N ASN A 406 -9.17 17.96 10.36
CA ASN A 406 -9.43 19.39 10.16
C ASN A 406 -8.20 20.14 9.59
N TYR A 407 -7.03 19.48 9.49
CA TYR A 407 -5.80 19.94 8.82
C TYR A 407 -5.20 21.31 9.26
N THR A 408 -5.89 22.06 10.12
CA THR A 408 -5.62 23.48 10.43
C THR A 408 -4.97 23.70 11.80
N ILE A 409 -5.04 22.71 12.69
CA ILE A 409 -4.63 22.83 14.10
C ILE A 409 -3.18 22.36 14.32
N GLY A 410 -2.50 21.91 13.26
CA GLY A 410 -1.18 21.28 13.38
C GLY A 410 -1.29 19.87 13.93
N GLY A 411 -0.14 19.20 14.03
CA GLY A 411 -0.07 17.84 14.52
C GLY A 411 0.26 17.74 15.99
N VAL A 412 0.20 16.52 16.50
CA VAL A 412 0.77 16.13 17.79
C VAL A 412 1.86 15.11 17.55
N CYS A 413 2.93 15.19 18.31
CA CYS A 413 3.94 14.13 18.28
C CYS A 413 3.43 12.91 19.04
N VAL A 414 3.60 11.73 18.46
CA VAL A 414 3.15 10.46 19.05
C VAL A 414 4.29 9.49 19.38
N VAL A 415 5.44 9.60 18.69
CA VAL A 415 6.65 8.80 18.94
C VAL A 415 7.89 9.66 18.68
N GLY A 416 8.95 9.51 19.48
CA GLY A 416 10.22 10.23 19.27
C GLY A 416 10.15 11.72 19.63
N CYS A 417 9.29 12.09 20.59
CA CYS A 417 8.96 13.48 20.91
C CYS A 417 10.04 14.26 21.67
N THR A 418 11.28 13.74 21.70
CA THR A 418 12.41 14.35 22.39
C THR A 418 13.13 15.42 21.55
N THR A 419 12.73 15.61 20.28
CA THR A 419 13.29 16.59 19.30
C THR A 419 14.77 16.43 18.97
N ILE A 420 15.43 15.40 19.50
CA ILE A 420 16.85 15.10 19.31
C ILE A 420 16.95 13.65 18.85
N ALA A 421 17.80 13.40 17.85
CA ALA A 421 18.12 12.04 17.42
C ALA A 421 18.80 11.25 18.54
N GLY A 422 18.51 9.96 18.65
CA GLY A 422 19.19 9.10 19.61
C GLY A 422 18.93 7.62 19.38
N SER A 423 19.68 6.78 20.10
CA SER A 423 19.59 5.32 20.02
C SER A 423 18.83 4.69 21.20
N SER A 424 18.47 5.48 22.22
CA SER A 424 17.59 5.01 23.30
C SER A 424 16.29 4.44 22.72
N PRO A 425 15.64 3.45 23.36
CA PRO A 425 14.31 2.97 22.98
C PRO A 425 13.24 4.08 22.89
N THR A 426 13.45 5.23 23.53
CA THR A 426 12.54 6.38 23.44
C THR A 426 12.84 7.36 22.31
N HIS A 427 13.92 7.13 21.57
CA HIS A 427 14.40 8.01 20.52
C HIS A 427 14.30 7.32 19.16
N LEU A 428 14.18 8.15 18.13
CA LEU A 428 14.36 7.77 16.74
C LEU A 428 15.57 8.51 16.17
N ASN A 429 16.07 8.04 15.04
CA ASN A 429 17.11 8.69 14.26
C ASN A 429 16.79 8.49 12.78
N SER A 430 16.35 9.56 12.12
CA SER A 430 15.93 9.55 10.72
C SER A 430 14.90 8.46 10.40
N PRO A 431 13.72 8.43 11.05
CA PRO A 431 12.69 7.44 10.75
C PRO A 431 12.26 7.56 9.29
N ARG A 432 12.25 6.43 8.55
CA ARG A 432 12.02 6.43 7.10
C ARG A 432 10.64 5.97 6.69
N ASP A 433 10.06 5.05 7.44
CA ASP A 433 8.73 4.52 7.17
C ASP A 433 7.99 4.18 8.47
N ILE A 434 6.67 4.14 8.35
CA ILE A 434 5.71 3.87 9.41
C ILE A 434 4.64 2.91 8.90
N ARG A 435 4.30 1.88 9.70
CA ARG A 435 3.15 1.00 9.47
C ARG A 435 2.43 0.68 10.77
N PHE A 436 1.12 0.43 10.67
CA PHE A 436 0.37 -0.17 11.75
C PHE A 436 0.36 -1.70 11.61
N ASP A 437 0.42 -2.39 12.75
CA ASP A 437 -0.02 -3.78 12.79
C ASP A 437 -1.55 -3.87 12.97
N PRO A 438 -2.16 -5.06 12.84
CA PRO A 438 -3.61 -5.22 13.01
C PRO A 438 -4.16 -4.83 14.39
N SER A 439 -3.31 -4.70 15.41
CA SER A 439 -3.69 -4.21 16.74
C SER A 439 -3.58 -2.68 16.88
N GLY A 440 -3.01 -1.99 15.89
CA GLY A 440 -2.77 -0.54 15.91
C GLY A 440 -1.47 -0.13 16.59
N ASN A 441 -0.55 -1.06 16.82
CA ASN A 441 0.81 -0.71 17.24
C ASN A 441 1.56 -0.07 16.07
N ILE A 442 2.42 0.89 16.36
CA ILE A 442 3.22 1.57 15.34
C ILE A 442 4.56 0.84 15.17
N TYR A 443 4.86 0.43 13.95
CA TYR A 443 6.18 0.00 13.53
C TYR A 443 6.86 1.17 12.82
N VAL A 444 8.12 1.44 13.17
CA VAL A 444 8.93 2.51 12.58
C VAL A 444 10.23 1.93 12.06
N SER A 445 10.55 2.23 10.80
CA SER A 445 11.89 2.03 10.28
C SER A 445 12.82 3.12 10.82
N ASP A 446 13.52 2.81 11.92
CA ASP A 446 14.45 3.69 12.62
C ASP A 446 15.84 3.58 11.97
N GLN A 447 15.90 4.04 10.71
CA GLN A 447 16.99 3.78 9.77
C GLN A 447 18.37 4.18 10.30
N GLY A 448 18.49 5.36 10.90
CA GLY A 448 19.77 5.86 11.43
C GLY A 448 20.34 4.97 12.53
N ASN A 449 19.48 4.18 13.19
CA ASN A 449 19.86 3.19 14.20
C ASN A 449 19.89 1.74 13.66
N ASN A 450 19.65 1.53 12.36
CA ASN A 450 19.68 0.22 11.70
C ASN A 450 18.74 -0.82 12.35
N ARG A 451 17.53 -0.39 12.73
CA ARG A 451 16.53 -1.22 13.42
C ARG A 451 15.11 -0.88 13.02
N ILE A 452 14.19 -1.79 13.29
CA ILE A 452 12.75 -1.54 13.30
C ILE A 452 12.26 -1.52 14.75
N GLN A 453 11.57 -0.46 15.15
CA GLN A 453 10.97 -0.34 16.49
C GLN A 453 9.45 -0.48 16.43
N LYS A 454 8.88 -1.25 17.35
CA LYS A 454 7.44 -1.38 17.61
C LYS A 454 7.07 -0.58 18.86
N PHE A 455 6.10 0.31 18.75
CA PHE A 455 5.54 1.09 19.84
C PHE A 455 4.11 0.62 20.11
N MET A 456 3.88 0.13 21.32
CA MET A 456 2.60 -0.47 21.69
C MET A 456 1.52 0.61 21.84
N ILE A 457 0.34 0.37 21.30
CA ILE A 457 -0.80 1.25 21.52
C ILE A 457 -1.24 1.17 22.99
N GLU A 458 -1.54 2.33 23.57
CA GLU A 458 -2.05 2.49 24.92
C GLU A 458 -3.44 3.11 24.82
N LEU A 459 -4.43 2.39 25.34
CA LEU A 459 -5.80 2.88 25.44
C LEU A 459 -6.05 3.37 26.87
N PRO A 460 -6.53 4.61 27.07
CA PRO A 460 -6.83 5.09 28.40
C PRO A 460 -7.95 4.25 29.04
N ALA A 461 -7.89 4.09 30.37
CA ALA A 461 -8.75 3.20 31.15
C ALA A 461 -10.25 3.57 31.16
N SER A 462 -10.64 4.72 30.59
CA SER A 462 -12.03 5.19 30.50
C SER A 462 -12.45 5.29 29.03
N SER A 463 -13.69 4.90 28.74
CA SER A 463 -14.27 4.70 27.40
C SER A 463 -13.80 5.73 26.37
N CYS A 464 -12.78 5.35 25.59
CA CYS A 464 -12.37 6.11 24.42
C CYS A 464 -13.46 5.99 23.36
N PRO A 465 -14.12 7.08 22.94
CA PRO A 465 -15.04 6.98 21.82
C PRO A 465 -14.26 6.59 20.57
N ILE A 466 -14.67 5.49 19.94
CA ILE A 466 -14.47 5.28 18.52
C ILE A 466 -15.37 6.28 17.79
N SER A 467 -14.87 7.01 16.79
CA SER A 467 -15.75 7.83 15.94
C SER A 467 -16.78 6.90 15.29
N GLY A 468 -18.05 7.22 15.50
CA GLY A 468 -19.19 6.53 14.90
C GLY A 468 -19.49 7.00 13.49
#